data_AF-A0A534MN12-F1
#
_entry.id   AF-A0A534MN12-F1
#
_cell.length_a   1.000
_cell.length_b   1.000
_cell.length_c   1.000
_cell.angle_alpha   90.00
_cell.angle_beta   90.00
_cell.angle_gamma   90.00
#
_symmetry.space_group_name_H-M   'P 1'
#
loop_
_entity.id
_entity.type
_entity.pdbx_description
1 polymer ?
#
loop_
_entity_poly.entity_id
_entity_poly.type
_entity_poly.pdbx_seq_one_letter_code
_entity_poly.pdbx_strand_id
1 'polypeptide(L)'
;MILGYVDVQDRIYDLNFATLRLRVRIEPGPSASESRVAFSQVAGEGARAYRVIGEADVTAEAAMDHDGHRIPLLRAVEGHLYRHEAGLLFFANPGKRDPEDPGFFLVKLRAMPSAVRFFFEDQEGRELISIPNDEILRREKEGDGITVYVSAESVALPKEKIAYAIRFAPEARVGPVLASEASPPRR
;
A
#
# COMPACT_ATOMS: atom_id res chain seq x y z
N MET A 1 -4.18 -5.82 6.53
CA MET A 1 -3.30 -5.22 5.51
C MET A 1 -4.06 -5.33 4.21
N ILE A 2 -3.89 -4.37 3.30
CA ILE A 2 -4.43 -4.50 1.95
C ILE A 2 -3.24 -4.50 0.98
N LEU A 3 -3.17 -5.56 0.17
CA LEU A 3 -2.41 -5.59 -1.08
C LEU A 3 -3.45 -5.58 -2.19
N GLY A 4 -3.35 -4.64 -3.13
CA GLY A 4 -4.43 -4.45 -4.07
C GLY A 4 -4.20 -3.33 -5.06
N TYR A 5 -5.29 -2.81 -5.57
CA TYR A 5 -5.31 -1.75 -6.57
C TYR A 5 -6.23 -0.61 -6.17
N VAL A 6 -5.95 0.58 -6.68
CA VAL A 6 -6.83 1.74 -6.64
C VAL A 6 -7.08 2.25 -8.06
N ASP A 7 -8.30 2.68 -8.37
CA ASP A 7 -8.60 3.33 -9.65
C ASP A 7 -8.69 4.87 -9.54
N VAL A 8 -8.92 5.54 -10.67
CA VAL A 8 -9.11 7.01 -10.75
C VAL A 8 -10.29 7.53 -9.93
N GLN A 9 -11.22 6.66 -9.52
CA GLN A 9 -12.34 7.00 -8.63
C GLN A 9 -12.05 6.68 -7.16
N ASP A 10 -10.78 6.45 -6.83
CA ASP A 10 -10.24 6.12 -5.52
C ASP A 10 -10.73 4.77 -4.96
N ARG A 11 -11.37 3.91 -5.77
CA ARG A 11 -11.95 2.64 -5.29
C ARG A 11 -10.86 1.61 -5.09
N ILE A 12 -10.90 0.90 -3.97
CA ILE A 12 -9.96 -0.16 -3.63
C ILE A 12 -10.46 -1.51 -4.12
N TYR A 13 -9.56 -2.26 -4.74
CA TYR A 13 -9.74 -3.63 -5.18
C TYR A 13 -8.69 -4.53 -4.52
N ASP A 14 -9.04 -5.77 -4.25
CA ASP A 14 -8.05 -6.78 -3.83
C ASP A 14 -7.21 -7.28 -5.02
N LEU A 15 -6.30 -8.22 -4.76
CA LEU A 15 -5.48 -8.85 -5.80
C LEU A 15 -6.29 -9.70 -6.80
N ASN A 16 -7.57 -9.97 -6.57
CA ASN A 16 -8.44 -10.64 -7.55
C ASN A 16 -9.31 -9.65 -8.34
N PHE A 17 -9.07 -8.34 -8.23
CA PHE A 17 -9.92 -7.27 -8.75
C PHE A 17 -11.35 -7.26 -8.20
N ALA A 18 -11.58 -7.88 -7.02
CA ALA A 18 -12.84 -7.73 -6.32
C ALA A 18 -12.85 -6.38 -5.59
N THR A 19 -13.91 -5.59 -5.80
CA THR A 19 -14.06 -4.32 -5.08
C THR A 19 -14.26 -4.58 -3.58
N LEU A 20 -13.47 -3.86 -2.76
CA LEU A 20 -13.60 -3.92 -1.30
C LEU A 20 -14.70 -2.98 -0.77
N ARG A 21 -15.44 -2.30 -1.67
CA ARG A 21 -16.42 -1.24 -1.32
C ARG A 21 -15.81 -0.13 -0.46
N LEU A 22 -14.49 0.05 -0.54
CA LEU A 22 -13.75 1.10 0.12
C LEU A 22 -13.16 2.06 -0.91
N ARG A 23 -12.96 3.30 -0.49
CA ARG A 23 -12.16 4.29 -1.20
C ARG A 23 -11.01 4.77 -0.34
N VAL A 24 -9.91 5.17 -0.96
CA VAL A 24 -8.78 5.83 -0.31
C VAL A 24 -8.33 7.04 -1.12
N ARG A 25 -8.27 8.20 -0.48
CA ARG A 25 -7.86 9.46 -1.09
C ARG A 25 -6.84 10.18 -0.22
N ILE A 26 -5.90 10.86 -0.86
CA ILE A 26 -5.06 11.87 -0.20
C ILE A 26 -5.78 13.22 -0.30
N GLU A 27 -6.16 13.78 0.84
CA GLU A 27 -6.91 15.03 0.94
C GLU A 27 -6.06 16.12 1.59
N PRO A 28 -6.27 17.40 1.23
CA PRO A 28 -5.65 18.50 1.96
C PRO A 28 -6.10 18.50 3.43
N GLY A 29 -5.16 18.78 4.33
CA GLY A 29 -5.41 18.97 5.75
C GLY A 29 -6.02 20.34 6.06
N PRO A 30 -6.23 20.65 7.36
CA PRO A 30 -6.75 21.94 7.80
C PRO A 30 -5.81 23.11 7.49
N SER A 31 -4.51 22.83 7.37
CA SER A 31 -3.50 23.79 6.95
C SER A 31 -2.97 23.45 5.55
N ALA A 32 -2.47 24.46 4.84
CA ALA A 32 -2.03 24.32 3.45
C ALA A 32 -0.84 23.35 3.26
N SER A 33 -0.10 23.06 4.33
CA SER A 33 1.03 22.12 4.32
C SER A 33 0.69 20.74 4.91
N GLU A 34 -0.54 20.53 5.36
CA GLU A 34 -0.98 19.24 5.88
C GLU A 34 -1.70 18.44 4.81
N SER A 35 -1.55 17.13 4.87
CA SER A 35 -2.35 16.18 4.09
C SER A 35 -2.92 15.12 5.00
N ARG A 36 -3.99 14.48 4.54
CA ARG A 36 -4.70 13.42 5.24
C ARG A 36 -4.93 12.25 4.31
N VAL A 37 -4.80 11.04 4.84
CA VAL A 37 -5.28 9.83 4.18
C VAL A 37 -6.72 9.60 4.62
N ALA A 38 -7.66 9.74 3.71
CA ALA A 38 -9.09 9.53 3.93
C ALA A 38 -9.54 8.18 3.38
N PHE A 39 -10.07 7.33 4.25
CA PHE A 39 -10.75 6.10 3.90
C PHE A 39 -12.26 6.30 4.00
N SER A 40 -13.02 5.86 3.01
CA SER A 40 -14.50 5.95 3.03
C SER A 40 -15.16 4.72 2.41
N GLN A 41 -16.42 4.48 2.74
CA GLN A 41 -17.24 3.47 2.07
C GLN A 41 -17.69 3.97 0.69
N VAL A 42 -17.74 3.08 -0.31
CA VAL A 42 -18.30 3.37 -1.64
C VAL A 42 -19.81 3.64 -1.56
N ALA A 43 -20.50 3.01 -0.58
CA ALA A 43 -21.91 3.23 -0.28
C ALA A 43 -22.15 3.10 1.23
N GLY A 44 -22.98 3.98 1.78
CA GLY A 44 -23.31 4.03 3.22
C GLY A 44 -22.48 5.04 4.01
N GLU A 45 -22.70 5.07 5.32
CA GLU A 45 -21.96 5.93 6.25
C GLU A 45 -20.69 5.24 6.75
N GLY A 46 -19.59 5.98 6.79
CA GLY A 46 -18.31 5.48 7.27
C GLY A 46 -17.15 6.14 6.54
N ALA A 47 -16.57 7.15 7.16
CA ALA A 47 -15.35 7.79 6.69
C ALA A 47 -14.41 8.02 7.87
N ARG A 48 -13.12 7.82 7.65
CA ARG A 48 -12.06 8.14 8.62
C ARG A 48 -10.91 8.78 7.87
N ALA A 49 -10.42 9.90 8.38
CA ALA A 49 -9.25 10.58 7.85
C ALA A 49 -8.15 10.61 8.91
N TYR A 50 -6.94 10.29 8.50
CA TYR A 50 -5.75 10.27 9.36
C TYR A 50 -4.75 11.27 8.84
N ARG A 51 -4.15 12.06 9.73
CA ARG A 51 -3.11 13.02 9.32
C ARG A 51 -1.88 12.27 8.79
N VAL A 52 -1.30 12.79 7.72
CA VAL A 52 0.01 12.38 7.23
C VAL A 52 1.08 13.00 8.12
N ILE A 53 2.01 12.19 8.62
CA ILE A 53 3.08 12.57 9.55
C ILE A 53 4.48 12.34 8.96
N GLY A 54 4.55 11.81 7.74
CA GLY A 54 5.76 11.66 6.96
C GLY A 54 5.41 11.09 5.60
N GLU A 55 6.17 11.45 4.57
CA GLU A 55 5.98 10.95 3.22
C GLU A 55 7.30 10.95 2.45
N ALA A 56 7.45 10.04 1.49
CA ALA A 56 8.62 9.96 0.63
C ALA A 56 8.35 9.19 -0.66
N ASP A 57 9.06 9.58 -1.72
CA ASP A 57 9.18 8.77 -2.94
C ASP A 57 10.19 7.63 -2.73
N VAL A 58 9.72 6.40 -2.91
CA VAL A 58 10.44 5.16 -2.58
C VAL A 58 10.16 4.08 -3.62
N THR A 59 10.98 3.04 -3.62
CA THR A 59 10.69 1.77 -4.28
C THR A 59 10.14 0.80 -3.24
N ALA A 60 9.04 0.13 -3.54
CA ALA A 60 8.44 -0.90 -2.68
C ALA A 60 8.50 -2.28 -3.34
N GLU A 61 8.75 -3.31 -2.54
CA GLU A 61 8.56 -4.71 -2.89
C GLU A 61 7.83 -5.41 -1.74
N ALA A 62 7.07 -6.46 -2.06
CA ALA A 62 6.33 -7.22 -1.05
C ALA A 62 6.52 -8.71 -1.27
N ALA A 63 6.69 -9.44 -0.17
CA ALA A 63 6.76 -10.89 -0.15
C ALA A 63 5.91 -11.46 0.98
N MET A 64 5.41 -12.67 0.78
CA MET A 64 4.95 -13.52 1.86
C MET A 64 6.18 -14.14 2.53
N ASP A 65 6.28 -14.06 3.85
CA ASP A 65 7.36 -14.66 4.63
C ASP A 65 6.86 -15.98 5.23
N HIS A 66 7.40 -17.08 4.73
CA HIS A 66 7.11 -18.41 5.20
C HIS A 66 8.34 -18.98 5.91
N ASP A 67 8.39 -18.78 7.23
CA ASP A 67 9.47 -19.24 8.11
C ASP A 67 10.88 -18.84 7.62
N GLY A 68 11.03 -17.59 7.16
CA GLY A 68 12.28 -17.03 6.64
C GLY A 68 12.46 -17.24 5.13
N HIS A 69 11.57 -17.99 4.47
CA HIS A 69 11.54 -18.10 3.01
C HIS A 69 10.58 -17.06 2.42
N ARG A 70 11.14 -16.09 1.68
CA ARG A 70 10.36 -15.02 1.05
C ARG A 70 9.84 -15.45 -0.32
N ILE A 71 8.52 -15.48 -0.45
CA ILE A 71 7.81 -15.72 -1.71
C ILE A 71 7.37 -14.36 -2.27
N PRO A 72 7.97 -13.89 -3.39
CA PRO A 72 7.65 -12.57 -3.95
C PRO A 72 6.18 -12.44 -4.34
N LEU A 73 5.54 -11.34 -3.91
CA LEU A 73 4.17 -10.98 -4.25
C LEU A 73 4.11 -9.74 -5.14
N LEU A 74 4.94 -8.73 -4.86
CA LEU A 74 5.04 -7.48 -5.62
C LEU A 74 6.50 -7.29 -6.05
N ARG A 75 6.75 -7.18 -7.36
CA ARG A 75 8.05 -6.77 -7.89
C ARG A 75 8.37 -5.35 -7.43
N ALA A 76 9.66 -5.05 -7.26
CA ALA A 76 10.13 -3.71 -6.95
C ALA A 76 9.51 -2.68 -7.90
N VAL A 77 8.80 -1.70 -7.34
CA VAL A 77 8.09 -0.66 -8.09
C VAL A 77 8.23 0.68 -7.40
N GLU A 78 8.52 1.72 -8.18
CA GLU A 78 8.58 3.10 -7.70
C GLU A 78 7.19 3.61 -7.31
N GLY A 79 7.13 4.47 -6.31
CA GLY A 79 5.88 5.07 -5.86
C GLY A 79 6.07 6.00 -4.68
N HIS A 80 4.95 6.34 -4.05
CA HIS A 80 4.91 7.29 -2.95
C HIS A 80 4.40 6.62 -1.68
N LEU A 81 5.17 6.71 -0.61
CA LEU A 81 4.85 6.19 0.71
C LEU A 81 4.36 7.31 1.61
N TYR A 82 3.18 7.13 2.19
CA TYR A 82 2.61 7.96 3.24
C TYR A 82 2.66 7.22 4.57
N ARG A 83 3.28 7.83 5.57
CA ARG A 83 3.08 7.51 6.98
C ARG A 83 1.94 8.38 7.49
N HIS A 84 0.83 7.75 7.89
CA HIS A 84 -0.28 8.42 8.56
C HIS A 84 -0.43 7.91 9.99
N GLU A 85 -1.21 8.62 10.81
CA GLU A 85 -1.36 8.32 12.24
C GLU A 85 -1.78 6.87 12.53
N ALA A 86 -2.56 6.25 11.64
CA ALA A 86 -3.04 4.89 11.78
C ALA A 86 -2.22 3.80 11.07
N GLY A 87 -1.20 4.15 10.27
CA GLY A 87 -0.51 3.16 9.45
C GLY A 87 0.39 3.70 8.35
N LEU A 88 0.67 2.84 7.38
CA LEU A 88 1.39 3.13 6.15
C LEU A 88 0.46 2.95 4.95
N LEU A 89 0.64 3.79 3.94
CA LEU A 89 -0.03 3.69 2.67
C LEU A 89 0.98 3.93 1.55
N PHE A 90 1.08 3.04 0.59
CA PHE A 90 1.93 3.20 -0.59
C PHE A 90 1.09 3.10 -1.85
N PHE A 91 1.31 4.02 -2.78
CA PHE A 91 0.80 3.95 -4.15
C PHE A 91 1.94 3.81 -5.13
N ALA A 92 1.87 2.82 -6.01
CA ALA A 92 2.81 2.69 -7.11
C ALA A 92 2.61 3.83 -8.12
N ASN A 93 3.72 4.41 -8.57
CA ASN A 93 3.77 5.44 -9.59
C ASN A 93 4.99 5.23 -10.51
N PRO A 94 5.06 4.09 -11.24
CA PRO A 94 6.20 3.78 -12.06
C PRO A 94 6.28 4.71 -13.28
N GLY A 95 7.49 5.12 -13.67
CA GLY A 95 7.69 5.91 -14.89
C GLY A 95 7.30 5.20 -16.20
N LYS A 96 7.26 3.86 -16.19
CA LYS A 96 6.84 3.02 -17.34
C LYS A 96 6.21 1.71 -16.87
N ARG A 97 5.16 1.26 -17.57
CA ARG A 97 4.56 -0.08 -17.43
C ARG A 97 4.88 -0.94 -18.67
N ASP A 98 4.93 -2.25 -18.47
CA ASP A 98 4.92 -3.20 -19.58
C ASP A 98 3.49 -3.24 -20.19
N PRO A 99 3.31 -2.97 -21.49
CA PRO A 99 1.99 -3.03 -22.12
C PRO A 99 1.36 -4.44 -22.11
N GLU A 100 2.16 -5.50 -22.05
CA GLU A 100 1.68 -6.88 -22.06
C GLU A 100 1.32 -7.37 -20.65
N ASP A 101 2.05 -6.91 -19.64
CA ASP A 101 1.84 -7.24 -18.23
C ASP A 101 2.00 -5.98 -17.34
N PRO A 102 1.01 -5.08 -17.32
CA PRO A 102 1.15 -3.79 -16.68
C PRO A 102 1.20 -3.87 -15.14
N GLY A 103 0.85 -5.01 -14.55
CA GLY A 103 0.80 -5.21 -13.12
C GLY A 103 2.15 -5.62 -12.53
N PHE A 104 2.54 -5.01 -11.40
CA PHE A 104 3.78 -5.39 -10.70
C PHE A 104 3.59 -6.57 -9.74
N PHE A 105 2.35 -6.90 -9.38
CA PHE A 105 2.05 -8.09 -8.58
C PHE A 105 2.29 -9.38 -9.37
N LEU A 106 2.95 -10.36 -8.75
CA LEU A 106 3.32 -11.66 -9.33
C LEU A 106 2.29 -12.77 -9.07
N VAL A 107 1.19 -12.45 -8.40
CA VAL A 107 0.11 -13.39 -8.14
C VAL A 107 -0.77 -13.54 -9.38
N LYS A 108 -1.31 -14.75 -9.59
CA LYS A 108 -2.26 -14.99 -10.69
C LYS A 108 -3.55 -14.22 -10.44
N LEU A 109 -3.68 -13.08 -11.11
CA LEU A 109 -4.93 -12.33 -11.20
C LEU A 109 -5.91 -13.24 -11.97
N ARG A 110 -7.07 -13.52 -11.38
CA ARG A 110 -8.15 -14.25 -12.09
C ARG A 110 -8.82 -13.40 -13.19
N ALA A 111 -8.35 -12.18 -13.39
CA ALA A 111 -8.86 -11.24 -14.38
C ALA A 111 -8.32 -11.56 -15.78
N MET A 112 -9.16 -11.33 -16.79
CA MET A 112 -8.76 -11.41 -18.19
C MET A 112 -7.66 -10.36 -18.46
N PRO A 113 -6.60 -10.65 -19.25
CA PRO A 113 -5.54 -9.69 -19.55
C PRO A 113 -6.05 -8.35 -20.10
N SER A 114 -7.11 -8.37 -20.91
CA SER A 114 -7.77 -7.16 -21.42
C SER A 114 -8.39 -6.28 -20.32
N ALA A 115 -8.95 -6.90 -19.26
CA ALA A 115 -9.50 -6.16 -18.13
C ALA A 115 -8.40 -5.53 -17.28
N VAL A 116 -7.28 -6.24 -17.11
CA VAL A 116 -6.09 -5.69 -16.44
C VAL A 116 -5.55 -4.49 -17.22
N ARG A 117 -5.42 -4.61 -18.54
CA ARG A 117 -4.99 -3.50 -19.39
C ARG A 117 -5.95 -2.31 -19.33
N PHE A 118 -7.25 -2.52 -19.51
CA PHE A 118 -8.26 -1.47 -19.38
C PHE A 118 -8.18 -0.75 -18.02
N PHE A 119 -7.95 -1.50 -16.94
CA PHE A 119 -7.81 -0.91 -15.61
C PHE A 119 -6.62 0.05 -15.53
N PHE A 120 -5.47 -0.30 -16.09
CA PHE A 120 -4.28 0.55 -16.06
C PHE A 120 -4.30 1.67 -17.11
N GLU A 121 -4.84 1.42 -18.30
CA GLU A 121 -4.89 2.37 -19.42
C GLU A 121 -6.04 3.39 -19.27
N ASP A 122 -7.25 2.92 -18.97
CA ASP A 122 -8.46 3.77 -19.01
C ASP A 122 -8.92 4.23 -17.62
N GLN A 123 -8.61 3.46 -16.57
CA GLN A 123 -8.96 3.81 -15.19
C GLN A 123 -7.78 4.37 -14.40
N GLU A 124 -6.63 4.58 -15.06
CA GLU A 124 -5.38 5.08 -14.46
C GLU A 124 -5.04 4.36 -13.15
N GLY A 125 -5.27 3.05 -13.15
CA GLY A 125 -5.13 2.19 -11.99
C GLY A 125 -3.71 2.14 -11.44
N ARG A 126 -3.58 1.96 -10.13
CA ARG A 126 -2.28 1.87 -9.44
C ARG A 126 -2.30 0.80 -8.37
N GLU A 127 -1.16 0.13 -8.18
CA GLU A 127 -0.96 -0.80 -7.07
C GLU A 127 -0.96 -0.05 -5.74
N LEU A 128 -1.51 -0.70 -4.73
CA LEU A 128 -1.69 -0.18 -3.39
C LEU A 128 -1.16 -1.17 -2.35
N ILE A 129 -0.45 -0.65 -1.35
CA ILE A 129 -0.16 -1.36 -0.10
C ILE A 129 -0.69 -0.49 1.06
N SER A 130 -1.56 -1.05 1.91
CA SER A 130 -2.02 -0.38 3.14
C SER A 130 -1.75 -1.26 4.36
N ILE A 131 -1.00 -0.73 5.32
CA ILE A 131 -0.54 -1.46 6.52
C ILE A 131 -0.96 -0.68 7.77
N PRO A 132 -2.03 -1.10 8.46
CA PRO A 132 -2.37 -0.62 9.80
C PRO A 132 -1.22 -0.81 10.81
N ASN A 133 -1.11 0.10 11.78
CA ASN A 133 -0.06 0.06 12.80
C ASN A 133 -0.07 -1.24 13.63
N ASP A 134 -1.25 -1.74 13.97
CA ASP A 134 -1.47 -2.93 14.79
C ASP A 134 -1.07 -4.24 14.10
N GLU A 135 -0.80 -4.19 12.80
CA GLU A 135 -0.31 -5.33 12.04
C GLU A 135 1.22 -5.33 11.86
N ILE A 136 1.89 -4.21 12.16
CA ILE A 136 3.35 -4.10 12.08
C ILE A 136 3.97 -4.82 13.28
N LEU A 137 4.73 -5.88 13.02
CA LEU A 137 5.43 -6.65 14.05
C LEU A 137 6.77 -6.01 14.41
N ARG A 138 7.56 -5.69 13.38
CA ARG A 138 8.92 -5.13 13.51
C ARG A 138 9.37 -4.49 12.21
N ARG A 139 10.46 -3.73 12.29
CA ARG A 139 11.11 -3.07 11.15
C ARG A 139 12.60 -3.35 11.23
N GLU A 140 13.22 -3.72 10.12
CA GLU A 140 14.65 -3.99 10.07
C GLU A 140 15.29 -3.34 8.84
N LYS A 141 16.50 -2.85 9.03
CA LYS A 141 17.34 -2.40 7.92
C LYS A 141 17.89 -3.61 7.18
N GLU A 142 17.70 -3.63 5.86
CA GLU A 142 18.18 -4.68 4.98
C GLU A 142 18.78 -4.07 3.71
N GLY A 143 20.11 -4.17 3.59
CA GLY A 143 20.86 -3.53 2.52
C GLY A 143 20.68 -2.01 2.55
N ASP A 144 20.26 -1.45 1.41
CA ASP A 144 19.93 -0.03 1.26
C ASP A 144 18.45 0.28 1.54
N GLY A 145 17.68 -0.62 2.15
CA GLY A 145 16.25 -0.42 2.44
C GLY A 145 15.85 -0.76 3.88
N ILE A 146 14.57 -0.56 4.20
CA ILE A 146 13.95 -0.97 5.45
C ILE A 146 12.79 -1.93 5.14
N THR A 147 12.82 -3.10 5.75
CA THR A 147 11.78 -4.13 5.67
C THR A 147 10.83 -4.00 6.85
N VAL A 148 9.55 -3.81 6.56
CA VAL A 148 8.45 -3.82 7.53
C VAL A 148 7.84 -5.22 7.53
N TYR A 149 7.94 -5.90 8.68
CA TYR A 149 7.36 -7.22 8.88
C TYR A 149 5.94 -7.07 9.43
N VAL A 150 4.99 -7.72 8.78
CA VAL A 150 3.56 -7.54 9.01
C VAL A 150 2.90 -8.89 9.27
N SER A 151 1.97 -8.94 10.22
CA SER A 151 1.06 -10.08 10.40
C SER A 151 -0.33 -9.69 9.96
N ALA A 152 -0.80 -10.30 8.87
CA ALA A 152 -2.11 -10.02 8.29
C ALA A 152 -2.76 -11.32 7.80
N GLU A 153 -4.07 -11.27 7.57
CA GLU A 153 -4.79 -12.39 6.97
C GLU A 153 -4.17 -12.78 5.63
N SER A 154 -4.12 -14.08 5.36
CA SER A 154 -3.57 -14.60 4.12
C SER A 154 -4.44 -14.17 2.94
N VAL A 155 -3.79 -13.60 1.92
CA VAL A 155 -4.41 -13.26 0.63
C VAL A 155 -5.00 -14.52 -0.02
N ALA A 156 -4.40 -15.70 0.20
CA ALA A 156 -4.89 -16.96 -0.33
C ALA A 156 -5.90 -17.67 0.59
N LEU A 157 -5.79 -17.49 1.91
CA LEU A 157 -6.58 -18.17 2.93
C LEU A 157 -7.03 -17.19 4.04
N PRO A 158 -8.15 -16.45 3.86
CA PRO A 158 -8.52 -15.30 4.69
C PRO A 158 -8.77 -15.56 6.19
N LYS A 159 -8.57 -16.79 6.69
CA LYS A 159 -8.77 -17.18 8.10
C LYS A 159 -7.47 -17.41 8.86
N GLU A 160 -6.32 -17.38 8.18
CA GLU A 160 -5.01 -17.59 8.80
C GLU A 160 -4.19 -16.31 8.70
N LYS A 161 -3.64 -15.87 9.84
CA LYS A 161 -2.64 -14.80 9.84
C LYS A 161 -1.30 -15.39 9.43
N ILE A 162 -0.68 -14.77 8.43
CA ILE A 162 0.66 -15.13 7.97
C ILE A 162 1.57 -13.90 8.02
N ALA A 163 2.87 -14.13 7.93
CA ALA A 163 3.86 -13.07 7.91
C ALA A 163 4.07 -12.55 6.48
N TYR A 164 4.25 -11.24 6.37
CA TYR A 164 4.65 -10.56 5.14
C TYR A 164 5.87 -9.69 5.42
N ALA A 165 6.71 -9.54 4.41
CA ALA A 165 7.85 -8.65 4.41
C ALA A 165 7.66 -7.61 3.31
N ILE A 166 7.51 -6.35 3.68
CA ILE A 166 7.35 -5.23 2.75
C ILE A 166 8.60 -4.37 2.86
N ARG A 167 9.43 -4.38 1.82
CA ARG A 167 10.67 -3.62 1.81
C ARG A 167 10.49 -2.33 1.04
N PHE A 168 10.93 -1.25 1.66
CA PHE A 168 10.98 0.09 1.08
C PHE A 168 12.44 0.55 0.97
N ALA A 169 12.80 1.11 -0.17
CA ALA A 169 14.14 1.64 -0.44
C ALA A 169 14.06 3.01 -1.14
N PRO A 170 15.07 3.88 -1.02
CA PRO A 170 16.27 3.73 -0.18
C PRO A 170 16.03 4.13 1.28
N GLU A 171 16.80 3.54 2.21
CA GLU A 171 16.78 3.78 3.65
C GLU A 171 16.90 5.28 3.98
N ALA A 172 17.75 6.02 3.25
CA ALA A 172 17.94 7.45 3.47
C ALA A 172 16.65 8.27 3.35
N ARG A 173 15.68 7.80 2.57
CA ARG A 173 14.36 8.42 2.43
C ARG A 173 13.33 7.80 3.37
N VAL A 174 13.36 6.48 3.52
CA VAL A 174 12.37 5.72 4.30
C VAL A 174 12.56 5.89 5.81
N GLY A 175 13.81 5.93 6.27
CA GLY A 175 14.17 6.00 7.69
C GLY A 175 13.47 7.15 8.43
N PRO A 176 13.58 8.40 7.97
CA PRO A 176 12.86 9.53 8.56
C PRO A 176 11.34 9.34 8.60
N VAL A 177 10.74 8.81 7.53
CA VAL A 177 9.28 8.59 7.42
C VAL A 177 8.79 7.56 8.44
N LEU A 178 9.55 6.49 8.66
CA LEU A 178 9.20 5.45 9.63
C LEU A 178 9.51 5.85 11.07
N ALA A 179 10.48 6.74 11.29
CA ALA A 179 10.82 7.30 12.59
C ALA A 179 9.80 8.37 13.06
N SER A 180 9.00 8.94 12.15
CA SER A 180 7.93 9.88 12.51
C SER A 180 6.93 9.25 13.48
N GLU A 181 6.92 9.76 14.70
CA GLU A 181 5.88 9.46 15.69
C GLU A 181 4.68 10.38 15.52
N ALA A 182 3.48 9.83 15.74
CA ALA A 182 2.29 10.65 15.83
C ALA A 182 2.36 11.45 17.14
N SER A 183 2.63 12.76 17.07
CA SER A 183 2.42 13.63 18.23
C SER A 183 1.00 13.44 18.75
N PRO A 184 0.79 13.28 20.08
CA PRO A 184 -0.55 13.14 20.64
C PRO A 184 -1.38 14.37 20.28
N PRO A 185 -2.71 14.21 20.08
CA PRO A 185 -3.58 15.33 19.75
C PRO A 185 -3.45 16.38 20.85
N ARG A 186 -3.12 17.62 20.46
CA ARG A 186 -3.17 18.76 21.37
C ARG A 186 -4.62 18.93 21.81
N ARG A 187 -4.87 18.73 23.10
CA ARG A 187 -6.16 18.98 23.76
C ARG A 187 -6.48 20.47 23.77
#